data_AF-A0A1F8HBH8-F1
#
_entry.id   AF-A0A1F8HBH8-F1
#
_cell.length_a   1.000
_cell.length_b   1.000
_cell.length_c   1.000
_cell.angle_alpha   90.00
_cell.angle_beta   90.00
_cell.angle_gamma   90.00
#
_symmetry.space_group_name_H-M   'P 1'
#
loop_
_entity.id
_entity.type
_entity.pdbx_description
1 polymer ?
#
loop_
_entity_poly.entity_id
_entity_poly.type
_entity_poly.pdbx_seq_one_letter_code
_entity_poly.pdbx_strand_id
1 'polypeptide(L)'
;MQKSPRFIIGVAILFLIATSFFLDQFDLYDKISHLDKILHVFGGAIAGWFFVNYFQKDFAQSESKWNYLLAVAGAAMLVGVFWEFAERLSTLYGSPLMRHYFYGLDLDDTLMDLTADLAGAVAIQQFFVWRVR
;
A
#
# COMPACT_ATOMS: atom_id res chain seq x y z
N MET A 1 10.99 -17.42 1.08
CA MET A 1 11.74 -17.24 -0.19
C MET A 1 11.90 -15.77 -0.45
N GLN A 2 13.13 -15.27 -0.48
CA GLN A 2 13.42 -13.90 -0.86
C GLN A 2 13.04 -13.70 -2.33
N LYS A 3 12.19 -12.72 -2.62
CA LYS A 3 11.87 -12.33 -4.00
C LYS A 3 12.72 -11.12 -4.37
N SER A 4 13.05 -10.97 -5.64
CA SER A 4 13.79 -9.79 -6.09
C SER A 4 12.91 -8.54 -5.94
N PRO A 5 13.46 -7.38 -5.55
CA PRO A 5 12.72 -6.13 -5.51
C PRO A 5 12.03 -5.82 -6.85
N ARG A 6 12.69 -6.17 -7.97
CA ARG A 6 12.15 -6.03 -9.33
C ARG A 6 10.85 -6.81 -9.54
N PHE A 7 10.76 -8.01 -8.98
CA PHE A 7 9.54 -8.83 -9.07
C PHE A 7 8.39 -8.17 -8.30
N ILE A 8 8.65 -7.69 -7.08
CA ILE A 8 7.63 -7.04 -6.24
C ILE A 8 7.18 -5.73 -6.88
N ILE A 9 8.10 -4.93 -7.41
CA ILE A 9 7.78 -3.72 -8.19
C ILE A 9 6.92 -4.08 -9.41
N GLY A 10 7.25 -5.16 -10.12
CA GLY A 10 6.43 -5.66 -11.22
C GLY A 10 5.01 -6.03 -10.78
N VAL A 11 4.86 -6.67 -9.62
CA VAL A 11 3.53 -6.95 -9.02
C VAL A 11 2.81 -5.66 -8.64
N ALA A 12 3.50 -4.68 -8.07
CA ALA A 12 2.90 -3.38 -7.71
C ALA A 12 2.41 -2.62 -8.95
N ILE A 13 3.22 -2.56 -10.01
CA ILE A 13 2.83 -1.92 -11.28
C ILE A 13 1.65 -2.67 -11.91
N LEU A 14 1.71 -4.00 -11.94
CA LEU A 14 0.61 -4.80 -12.49
C LEU A 14 -0.68 -4.62 -11.67
N PHE A 15 -0.56 -4.56 -10.34
CA PHE A 15 -1.66 -4.25 -9.44
C PHE A 15 -2.27 -2.90 -9.79
N LEU A 16 -1.48 -1.83 -9.87
CA LEU A 16 -1.96 -0.49 -10.23
C LEU A 16 -2.63 -0.46 -11.62
N ILE A 17 -2.01 -1.06 -12.63
CA ILE A 17 -2.59 -1.09 -13.99
C ILE A 17 -3.91 -1.87 -14.00
N ALA A 18 -3.93 -3.04 -13.37
CA ALA A 18 -5.11 -3.88 -13.33
C ALA A 18 -6.24 -3.20 -12.56
N THR A 19 -5.96 -2.64 -11.38
CA THR A 19 -6.97 -1.93 -10.58
C THR A 19 -7.47 -0.72 -11.34
N SER A 20 -6.61 0.18 -11.83
CA SER A 20 -7.06 1.35 -12.60
C SER A 20 -7.90 0.97 -13.82
N PHE A 21 -7.52 -0.08 -14.57
CA PHE A 21 -8.29 -0.52 -15.73
C PHE A 21 -9.64 -1.13 -15.36
N PHE A 22 -9.69 -2.06 -14.40
CA PHE A 22 -10.94 -2.73 -14.04
C PHE A 22 -11.90 -1.81 -13.28
N LEU A 23 -11.37 -0.91 -12.45
CA LEU A 23 -12.19 0.06 -11.71
C LEU A 23 -12.88 1.02 -12.68
N ASP A 24 -12.16 1.48 -13.70
CA ASP A 24 -12.68 2.35 -14.76
C ASP A 24 -13.69 1.64 -15.65
N GLN A 25 -13.35 0.47 -16.21
CA GLN A 25 -14.21 -0.22 -17.19
C GLN A 25 -15.56 -0.68 -16.63
N PHE A 26 -15.67 -0.85 -15.30
CA PHE A 26 -16.87 -1.39 -14.67
C PHE A 26 -17.49 -0.44 -13.65
N ASP A 27 -17.04 0.81 -13.55
CA ASP A 27 -17.50 1.81 -12.58
C ASP A 27 -17.55 1.26 -11.14
N LEU A 28 -16.52 0.50 -10.74
CA LEU A 28 -16.60 -0.29 -9.50
C LEU A 28 -16.57 0.57 -8.24
N TYR A 29 -15.95 1.76 -8.30
CA TYR A 29 -15.96 2.71 -7.18
C TYR A 29 -17.38 3.13 -6.79
N ASP A 30 -18.28 3.27 -7.76
CA ASP A 30 -19.67 3.66 -7.49
C ASP A 30 -20.54 2.48 -7.02
N LYS A 31 -20.13 1.24 -7.32
CA LYS A 31 -20.94 0.03 -7.10
C LYS A 31 -20.59 -0.71 -5.82
N ILE A 32 -19.34 -0.64 -5.37
CA ILE A 32 -18.85 -1.41 -4.23
C ILE A 32 -18.41 -0.43 -3.15
N SER A 33 -19.26 -0.26 -2.13
CA SER A 33 -18.92 0.53 -0.95
C SER A 33 -17.62 0.01 -0.33
N HIS A 34 -16.72 0.93 0.05
CA HIS A 34 -15.43 0.61 0.67
C HIS A 34 -14.44 -0.15 -0.22
N LEU A 35 -14.66 -0.25 -1.53
CA LEU A 35 -13.70 -0.87 -2.44
C LEU A 35 -12.32 -0.21 -2.34
N ASP A 36 -12.32 1.11 -2.28
CA ASP A 36 -11.13 1.92 -2.08
C ASP A 36 -10.31 1.47 -0.84
N LYS A 37 -10.98 1.21 0.27
CA LYS A 37 -10.35 0.81 1.54
C LYS A 37 -9.75 -0.60 1.42
N ILE A 38 -10.40 -1.47 0.64
CA ILE A 38 -9.86 -2.79 0.30
C ILE A 38 -8.59 -2.64 -0.55
N LEU A 39 -8.57 -1.71 -1.50
CA LEU A 39 -7.39 -1.42 -2.33
C LEU A 39 -6.24 -0.89 -1.48
N HIS A 40 -6.49 -0.02 -0.50
CA HIS A 40 -5.50 0.42 0.49
C HIS A 40 -4.93 -0.76 1.30
N VAL A 41 -5.78 -1.69 1.79
CA VAL A 41 -5.26 -2.91 2.45
C VAL A 41 -4.30 -3.68 1.52
N PHE A 42 -4.63 -3.84 0.24
CA PHE A 42 -3.74 -4.51 -0.71
C PHE A 42 -2.48 -3.69 -1.03
N GLY A 43 -2.60 -2.38 -1.18
CA GLY A 43 -1.49 -1.45 -1.41
C GLY A 43 -0.50 -1.50 -0.24
N GLY A 44 -0.99 -1.35 0.98
CA GLY A 44 -0.22 -1.53 2.21
C GLY A 44 0.44 -2.90 2.33
N ALA A 45 -0.25 -3.98 1.95
CA ALA A 45 0.34 -5.32 1.93
C ALA A 45 1.47 -5.46 0.90
N ILE A 46 1.34 -4.87 -0.29
CA ILE A 46 2.39 -4.87 -1.31
C ILE A 46 3.60 -4.04 -0.86
N ALA A 47 3.35 -2.84 -0.30
CA ALA A 47 4.40 -1.98 0.25
C ALA A 47 5.13 -2.68 1.42
N GLY A 48 4.38 -3.27 2.34
CA GLY A 48 4.93 -4.07 3.44
C GLY A 48 5.77 -5.24 2.92
N TRP A 49 5.30 -5.97 1.91
CA TRP A 49 6.05 -7.07 1.30
C TRP A 49 7.39 -6.60 0.70
N PHE A 50 7.37 -5.46 0.02
CA PHE A 50 8.57 -4.84 -0.52
C PHE A 50 9.58 -4.54 0.60
N PHE A 51 9.16 -3.82 1.65
CA PHE A 51 10.06 -3.41 2.73
C PHE A 51 10.52 -4.59 3.60
N VAL A 52 9.68 -5.61 3.79
CA VAL A 52 10.10 -6.88 4.43
C VAL A 52 11.29 -7.49 3.70
N ASN A 53 11.25 -7.54 2.37
CA ASN A 53 12.33 -8.12 1.56
C ASN A 53 13.53 -7.18 1.45
N TYR A 54 13.29 -5.87 1.39
CA TYR A 54 14.33 -4.86 1.30
C TYR A 54 15.21 -4.85 2.55
N PHE A 55 14.61 -4.77 3.74
CA PHE A 55 15.32 -4.74 5.03
C PHE A 55 15.70 -6.13 5.57
N GLN A 56 15.46 -7.21 4.82
CA GLN A 56 15.66 -8.58 5.34
C GLN A 56 17.09 -8.84 5.83
N LYS A 57 18.09 -8.26 5.17
CA LYS A 57 19.51 -8.44 5.53
C LYS A 57 19.89 -7.67 6.79
N ASP A 58 19.46 -6.41 6.87
CA ASP A 58 19.68 -5.55 8.05
C ASP A 58 18.98 -6.17 9.27
N PHE A 59 17.83 -6.81 9.05
CA PHE A 59 17.10 -7.49 10.10
C PHE A 59 17.75 -8.77 10.59
N ALA A 60 18.32 -9.59 9.70
CA ALA A 60 19.04 -10.80 10.10
C ALA A 60 20.19 -10.52 11.08
N GLN A 61 20.67 -9.26 11.12
CA GLN A 61 21.72 -8.78 12.00
C GLN A 61 21.18 -8.01 13.23
N SER A 62 19.87 -7.74 13.30
CA SER A 62 19.26 -6.97 14.38
C SER A 62 18.85 -7.86 15.54
N GLU A 63 19.14 -7.42 16.78
CA GLU A 63 18.74 -8.14 18.00
C GLU A 63 17.24 -7.98 18.33
N SER A 64 16.57 -6.96 17.79
CA SER A 64 15.17 -6.65 18.14
C SER A 64 14.21 -6.83 16.98
N LYS A 65 13.35 -7.85 17.09
CA LYS A 65 12.21 -8.10 16.18
C LYS A 65 11.23 -6.94 16.14
N TRP A 66 11.11 -6.20 17.23
CA TRP A 66 10.19 -5.08 17.33
C TRP A 66 10.61 -3.90 16.47
N ASN A 67 11.91 -3.58 16.46
CA ASN A 67 12.44 -2.48 15.66
C ASN A 67 12.23 -2.72 14.16
N TYR A 68 12.35 -3.97 13.72
CA TYR A 68 12.07 -4.35 12.34
C TYR A 68 10.60 -4.19 11.95
N LEU A 69 9.69 -4.66 12.79
CA LEU A 69 8.25 -4.51 12.54
C LEU A 69 7.88 -3.02 12.43
N LEU A 70 8.38 -2.20 13.34
CA LEU A 70 8.15 -0.75 13.31
C LEU A 70 8.77 -0.10 12.06
N ALA A 71 9.98 -0.50 11.66
CA ALA A 71 10.63 0.04 10.47
C ALA A 71 9.84 -0.29 9.19
N VAL A 72 9.40 -1.54 9.03
CA VAL A 72 8.59 -1.95 7.86
C VAL A 72 7.22 -1.26 7.89
N ALA A 73 6.56 -1.21 9.05
CA ALA A 73 5.25 -0.58 9.18
C ALA A 73 5.32 0.92 8.89
N GLY A 74 6.33 1.62 9.43
CA GLY A 74 6.57 3.03 9.17
C GLY A 74 6.91 3.31 7.71
N ALA A 75 7.72 2.46 7.07
CA ALA A 75 8.06 2.62 5.66
C ALA A 75 6.85 2.38 4.74
N ALA A 76 6.00 1.39 5.05
CA ALA A 76 4.75 1.16 4.32
C ALA A 76 3.76 2.32 4.52
N MET A 77 3.61 2.81 5.76
CA MET A 77 2.79 3.98 6.08
C MET A 77 3.24 5.22 5.30
N LEU A 78 4.54 5.42 5.13
CA LEU A 78 5.06 6.55 4.34
C LEU A 78 4.62 6.48 2.87
N VAL A 79 4.50 5.27 2.30
CA VAL A 79 3.94 5.09 0.95
C VAL A 79 2.47 5.50 0.91
N GLY A 80 1.67 5.09 1.90
CA GLY A 80 0.28 5.52 2.05
C GLY A 80 0.16 7.04 2.14
N VAL A 81 0.95 7.68 3.00
CA VAL A 81 0.99 9.15 3.12
C VAL A 81 1.30 9.83 1.79
N PHE A 82 2.26 9.33 1.01
CA PHE A 82 2.54 9.89 -0.31
C PHE A 82 1.38 9.70 -1.29
N TRP A 83 0.64 8.60 -1.19
CA TRP A 83 -0.55 8.36 -1.99
C TRP A 83 -1.66 9.37 -1.65
N GLU A 84 -1.97 9.56 -0.38
CA GLU A 84 -2.95 10.56 0.10
C GLU A 84 -2.58 11.99 -0.33
N PHE A 85 -1.29 12.33 -0.30
CA PHE A 85 -0.82 13.60 -0.85
C PHE A 85 -1.07 13.69 -2.35
N ALA A 86 -0.82 12.63 -3.10
CA ALA A 86 -1.07 12.61 -4.54
C ALA A 86 -2.56 12.82 -4.84
N GLU A 87 -3.46 12.17 -4.10
CA GLU A 87 -4.90 12.38 -4.20
C GLU A 87 -5.31 13.80 -3.88
N ARG A 88 -4.82 14.32 -2.75
CA ARG A 88 -5.13 15.68 -2.35
C ARG A 88 -4.67 16.71 -3.37
N LEU A 89 -3.47 16.54 -3.93
CA LEU A 89 -2.94 17.40 -4.98
C LEU A 89 -3.73 17.24 -6.29
N SER A 90 -4.20 16.04 -6.61
CA SER A 90 -5.05 15.80 -7.78
C SER A 90 -6.38 16.55 -7.66
N THR A 91 -6.98 16.56 -6.46
CA THR A 91 -8.25 17.25 -6.22
C THR A 91 -8.10 18.77 -6.30
N LEU A 92 -6.98 19.31 -5.82
CA LEU A 92 -6.72 20.75 -5.81
C LEU A 92 -6.26 21.30 -7.17
N TYR A 93 -5.41 20.57 -7.89
CA TYR A 93 -4.69 21.08 -9.06
C TYR A 93 -4.76 20.15 -10.28
N GLY A 94 -5.35 18.98 -10.15
CA GLY A 94 -5.33 17.94 -11.17
C GLY A 94 -6.27 18.21 -12.35
N SER A 95 -5.84 17.74 -13.52
CA SER A 95 -6.71 17.61 -14.68
C SER A 95 -7.88 16.66 -14.38
N PRO A 96 -8.96 16.66 -15.19
CA PRO A 96 -10.04 15.68 -15.03
C PRO A 96 -9.53 14.24 -15.04
N LEU A 97 -8.53 13.93 -15.87
CA LEU A 97 -7.90 12.61 -15.92
C LEU A 97 -7.19 12.26 -14.60
N MET A 98 -6.49 13.22 -13.98
CA MET A 98 -5.82 12.97 -12.70
C MET A 98 -6.83 12.71 -11.59
N ARG A 99 -7.88 13.52 -11.50
CA ARG A 99 -8.96 13.35 -10.50
C ARG A 99 -9.72 12.04 -10.66
N HIS A 100 -9.76 11.49 -11.87
CA HIS A 100 -10.39 10.20 -12.15
C HIS A 100 -9.59 9.03 -11.56
N TYR A 101 -8.26 9.06 -11.64
CA TYR A 101 -7.40 7.97 -11.18
C TYR A 101 -6.89 8.12 -9.75
N PHE A 102 -6.87 9.35 -9.23
CA PHE A 102 -6.49 9.67 -7.85
C PHE A 102 -7.74 10.17 -7.11
N TYR A 103 -8.57 9.21 -6.71
CA TYR A 103 -9.83 9.47 -6.03
C TYR A 103 -9.57 9.59 -4.53
N GLY A 104 -9.66 10.81 -3.98
CA GLY A 104 -9.55 11.03 -2.54
C GLY A 104 -10.62 11.98 -2.03
N LEU A 105 -11.05 11.78 -0.78
CA LEU A 105 -12.13 12.54 -0.16
C LEU A 105 -11.62 13.52 0.91
N ASP A 106 -12.13 13.41 2.13
CA ASP A 106 -11.87 14.31 3.25
C ASP A 106 -10.83 13.71 4.23
N LEU A 107 -10.61 14.40 5.35
CA LEU A 107 -9.62 13.98 6.34
C LEU A 107 -9.99 12.65 6.99
N ASP A 108 -11.28 12.40 7.23
CA ASP A 108 -11.71 11.16 7.88
C ASP A 108 -11.46 9.97 6.95
N ASP A 109 -11.69 10.15 5.66
CA ASP A 109 -11.36 9.19 4.61
C ASP A 109 -9.87 8.86 4.58
N THR A 110 -9.02 9.89 4.48
CA THR A 110 -7.56 9.75 4.54
C THR A 110 -7.09 8.98 5.78
N LEU A 111 -7.66 9.26 6.96
CA LEU A 111 -7.29 8.55 8.18
C LEU A 111 -7.71 7.06 8.13
N MET A 112 -8.86 6.76 7.52
CA MET A 112 -9.30 5.38 7.30
C MET A 112 -8.41 4.65 6.30
N ASP A 113 -7.96 5.33 5.24
CA ASP A 113 -7.09 4.78 4.20
C ASP A 113 -5.69 4.47 4.72
N LEU A 114 -5.09 5.39 5.48
CA LEU A 114 -3.83 5.14 6.17
C LEU A 114 -3.94 3.98 7.19
N THR A 115 -5.10 3.84 7.85
CA THR A 115 -5.36 2.71 8.74
C THR A 115 -5.46 1.40 7.97
N ALA A 116 -6.10 1.40 6.80
CA ALA A 116 -6.20 0.26 5.90
C ALA A 116 -4.82 -0.14 5.34
N ASP A 117 -4.01 0.81 4.91
CA ASP A 117 -2.61 0.59 4.50
C ASP A 117 -1.79 -0.08 5.60
N LEU A 118 -1.91 0.42 6.83
CA LEU A 118 -1.22 -0.17 7.99
C LEU A 118 -1.68 -1.60 8.25
N ALA A 119 -2.98 -1.86 8.19
CA ALA A 119 -3.54 -3.19 8.39
C ALA A 119 -2.96 -4.19 7.38
N GLY A 120 -2.90 -3.81 6.10
CA GLY A 120 -2.26 -4.60 5.05
C GLY A 120 -0.78 -4.87 5.31
N ALA A 121 -0.03 -3.82 5.67
CA ALA A 121 1.39 -3.92 5.97
C ALA A 121 1.68 -4.82 7.18
N VAL A 122 0.88 -4.72 8.24
CA VAL A 122 1.02 -5.58 9.43
C VAL A 122 0.66 -7.03 9.11
N ALA A 123 -0.42 -7.26 8.35
CA ALA A 123 -0.83 -8.61 7.97
C ALA A 123 0.28 -9.36 7.20
N ILE A 124 0.91 -8.70 6.23
CA ILE A 124 1.99 -9.31 5.46
C ILE A 124 3.24 -9.51 6.33
N GLN A 125 3.58 -8.56 7.20
CA GLN A 125 4.72 -8.70 8.12
C GLN A 125 4.56 -9.93 9.01
N GLN A 126 3.39 -10.08 9.64
CA GLN A 126 3.10 -11.24 10.49
C GLN A 126 3.29 -12.53 9.68
N PHE A 127 2.68 -12.63 8.50
CA PHE A 127 2.84 -13.80 7.64
C PHE A 127 4.31 -14.19 7.40
N PHE A 128 5.21 -13.22 7.20
CA PHE A 128 6.63 -13.48 7.05
C PHE A 128 7.33 -13.86 8.36
N VAL A 129 7.02 -13.19 9.48
CA VAL A 129 7.59 -13.53 10.80
C VAL A 129 7.23 -14.96 11.23
N TRP A 130 6.01 -15.43 10.93
CA TRP A 130 5.56 -16.78 11.25
C TRP A 130 6.18 -17.87 10.37
N ARG A 131 6.56 -17.56 9.12
CA ARG A 131 7.10 -18.53 8.13
C ARG A 131 8.61 -18.58 7.99
N VAL A 132 9.34 -17.60 8.52
CA VAL A 132 10.82 -17.56 8.48
C VAL A 132 11.43 -18.13 9.77
N ARG A 133 10.62 -18.85 10.58
CA ARG A 133 11.10 -19.84 11.55
C ARG A 133 11.30 -21.18 10.86
#